data_AF-A0A4Y2QXW3-F1
#
_entry.id   AF-A0A4Y2QXW3-F1
#
_cell.length_a   1.000
_cell.length_b   1.000
_cell.length_c   1.000
_cell.angle_alpha   90.00
_cell.angle_beta   90.00
_cell.angle_gamma   90.00
#
_symmetry.space_group_name_H-M   'P 1'
#
loop_
_entity.id
_entity.type
_entity.pdbx_description
1 polymer ?
#
loop_
_entity_poly.entity_id
_entity_poly.type
_entity_poly.pdbx_seq_one_letter_code
_entity_poly.pdbx_strand_id
1 'polypeptide(L)'
;MSKVLGDLTNHRAKVFYCYSCLHRFSQESLLKDHLPYCKEHNPQRIVMPESGEESVLQFKQHKFSQPVPYAIYADFEALIEPMQNIPGKTASHIPCGYAYIIIGPNGLSLKPITVYRGSHAVDHFITSIVREKDNLAKKLHTITPMHMTTRDLEEFQKATHCNLCKKWLGKDRVRDRDHLSGKYRQALHNKCNL
;
A
#
# COMPACT_ATOMS: atom_id res chain seq x y z
N MET A 1 10.19 44.01 8.62
CA MET A 1 9.60 42.66 8.66
C MET A 1 8.89 42.40 7.33
N SER A 2 9.03 41.23 6.72
CA SER A 2 8.35 40.91 5.45
C SER A 2 6.83 40.86 5.68
N LYS A 3 6.02 41.39 4.74
CA LYS A 3 4.55 41.37 4.83
C LYS A 3 3.96 39.96 4.95
N VAL A 4 4.70 38.93 4.52
CA VAL A 4 4.26 37.52 4.54
C VAL A 4 4.30 36.91 5.95
N LEU A 5 5.15 37.44 6.84
CA LEU A 5 5.41 36.85 8.16
C LEU A 5 4.80 37.66 9.32
N GLY A 6 4.25 38.86 9.06
CA GLY A 6 3.73 39.77 10.08
C GLY A 6 2.40 39.34 10.69
N ASP A 7 1.51 38.75 9.89
CA ASP A 7 0.10 38.57 10.27
C ASP A 7 -0.29 37.11 10.55
N LEU A 8 0.70 36.22 10.73
CA LEU A 8 0.44 34.78 10.91
C LEU A 8 -0.14 34.42 12.28
N THR A 9 -0.08 35.32 13.29
CA THR A 9 -0.67 35.10 14.62
C THR A 9 -1.14 36.39 15.28
N ASN A 10 -2.23 36.28 16.04
CA ASN A 10 -2.73 37.34 16.93
C ASN A 10 -1.90 37.51 18.23
N HIS A 11 -0.91 36.64 18.45
CA HIS A 11 -0.07 36.65 19.65
C HIS A 11 1.02 37.73 19.53
N ARG A 12 1.05 38.68 20.48
CA ARG A 12 1.89 39.90 20.42
C ARG A 12 3.32 39.74 20.96
N ALA A 13 3.78 38.52 21.24
CA ALA A 13 5.15 38.30 21.71
C ALA A 13 6.17 38.37 20.58
N LYS A 14 7.44 38.59 20.95
CA LYS A 14 8.56 38.56 20.01
C LYS A 14 8.66 37.18 19.36
N VAL A 15 8.75 37.15 18.04
CA VAL A 15 8.85 35.94 17.23
C VAL A 15 10.17 35.92 16.48
N PHE A 16 10.71 34.73 16.26
CA PHE A 16 11.98 34.50 15.59
C PHE A 16 11.73 33.61 14.38
N TYR A 17 12.30 33.95 13.23
CA TYR A 17 12.06 33.21 11.98
C TYR A 17 13.36 32.64 11.44
N CYS A 18 13.31 31.40 10.98
CA CYS A 18 14.34 30.87 10.10
C CYS A 18 14.08 31.37 8.68
N TYR A 19 15.00 32.13 8.10
CA TYR A 19 14.82 32.67 6.75
C TYR A 19 15.03 31.63 5.63
N SER A 20 15.56 30.45 5.95
CA SER A 20 15.72 29.36 4.99
C SER A 20 14.43 28.57 4.78
N CYS A 21 13.72 28.21 5.86
CA CYS A 21 12.50 27.39 5.79
C CYS A 21 11.22 28.16 6.15
N LEU A 22 11.33 29.44 6.53
CA LEU A 22 10.25 30.32 6.99
C LEU A 22 9.51 29.82 8.26
N HIS A 23 10.06 28.83 8.97
CA HIS A 23 9.50 28.34 10.22
C HIS A 23 9.65 29.38 11.34
N ARG A 24 8.63 29.45 12.21
CA ARG A 24 8.55 30.39 13.32
C ARG A 24 8.89 29.73 14.65
N PHE A 25 9.69 30.41 15.45
CA PHE A 25 10.07 30.03 16.80
C PHE A 25 9.63 31.09 17.81
N SER A 26 9.22 30.64 18.99
CA SER A 26 8.84 31.50 20.11
C SER A 26 10.04 32.05 20.88
N GLN A 27 11.22 31.43 20.75
CA GLN A 27 12.46 31.81 21.44
C GLN A 27 13.65 31.81 20.48
N GLU A 28 14.64 32.66 20.77
CA GLU A 28 15.85 32.77 19.94
C GLU A 28 16.75 31.54 20.04
N SER A 29 16.79 30.89 21.21
CA SER A 29 17.53 29.63 21.44
C SER A 29 17.05 28.52 20.50
N LEU A 30 15.73 28.34 20.37
CA LEU A 30 15.14 27.34 19.48
C LEU A 30 15.48 27.59 18.01
N LEU A 31 15.53 28.87 17.60
CA LEU A 31 16.02 29.21 16.26
C LEU A 31 17.49 28.82 16.10
N LYS A 32 18.35 29.15 17.08
CA LYS A 32 19.78 28.81 17.04
C LYS A 32 20.02 27.31 16.99
N ASP A 33 19.25 26.51 17.72
CA ASP A 33 19.32 25.05 17.71
C ASP A 33 18.85 24.47 16.36
N HIS A 34 17.90 25.12 15.70
CA HIS A 34 17.40 24.71 14.38
C HIS A 34 18.36 25.04 13.22
N LEU A 35 19.09 26.16 13.30
CA LEU A 35 19.92 26.66 12.20
C LEU A 35 20.98 25.67 11.68
N PRO A 36 21.72 24.90 12.51
CA PRO A 36 22.67 23.90 12.05
C PRO A 36 22.03 22.88 11.10
N TYR A 37 20.86 22.35 11.47
CA TYR A 37 20.14 21.36 10.67
C TYR A 37 19.50 21.97 9.43
N CYS A 38 18.93 23.17 9.54
CA CYS A 38 18.21 23.78 8.43
C CYS A 38 19.12 24.34 7.33
N LYS A 39 20.32 24.83 7.68
CA LYS A 39 21.25 25.43 6.72
C LYS A 39 21.98 24.42 5.84
N GLU A 40 22.00 23.14 6.23
CA GLU A 40 22.53 22.06 5.40
C GLU A 40 21.68 21.82 4.14
N HIS A 41 20.43 22.26 4.14
CA HIS A 41 19.52 22.11 3.01
C HIS A 41 19.61 23.31 2.06
N ASN A 42 19.80 23.04 0.77
CA ASN A 42 19.72 24.06 -0.27
C ASN A 42 18.30 24.65 -0.37
N PRO A 43 18.16 25.94 -0.72
CA PRO A 43 16.86 26.55 -0.98
C PRO A 43 16.08 25.75 -2.02
N GLN A 44 14.82 25.42 -1.71
CA GLN A 44 13.94 24.72 -2.64
C GLN A 44 13.07 25.73 -3.39
N ARG A 45 13.09 25.66 -4.71
CA ARG A 45 12.13 26.38 -5.57
C ARG A 45 11.02 25.40 -5.93
N ILE A 46 9.79 25.76 -5.57
CA ILE A 46 8.61 25.03 -6.05
C ILE A 46 8.50 25.28 -7.55
N VAL A 47 8.58 24.21 -8.34
CA VAL A 47 8.33 24.22 -9.77
C VAL A 47 7.06 23.41 -10.00
N MET A 48 6.02 24.08 -10.50
CA MET A 48 4.80 23.38 -10.91
C MET A 48 5.06 22.63 -12.21
N PRO A 49 4.48 21.44 -12.40
CA PRO A 49 4.58 20.74 -13.68
C PRO A 49 4.03 21.60 -14.82
N GLU A 50 4.61 21.47 -16.02
CA GLU A 50 4.04 22.07 -17.22
C GLU A 50 2.63 21.52 -17.48
N SER A 51 1.73 22.38 -17.97
CA SER A 51 0.36 21.97 -18.25
C SER A 51 0.32 20.81 -19.26
N GLY A 52 -0.33 19.72 -18.89
CA GLY A 52 -0.42 18.49 -19.69
C GLY A 52 -0.84 17.27 -18.87
N GLU A 53 -0.95 16.10 -19.49
CA GLU A 53 -1.38 14.88 -18.78
C GLU A 53 -0.47 14.52 -17.60
N GLU A 54 0.84 14.79 -17.67
CA GLU A 54 1.80 14.54 -16.58
C GLU A 54 1.68 15.54 -15.41
N SER A 55 0.92 16.64 -15.58
CA SER A 55 0.58 17.55 -14.47
C SER A 55 -0.60 17.06 -13.63
N VAL A 56 -1.28 16.00 -14.07
CA VAL A 56 -2.45 15.45 -13.39
C VAL A 56 -2.05 14.20 -12.62
N LEU A 57 -2.16 14.26 -11.29
CA LEU A 57 -2.02 13.09 -10.44
C LEU A 57 -3.19 12.13 -10.70
N GLN A 58 -2.87 10.93 -11.17
CA GLN A 58 -3.83 9.86 -11.39
C GLN A 58 -3.32 8.54 -10.82
N PHE A 59 -4.25 7.70 -10.38
CA PHE A 59 -3.92 6.36 -9.91
C PHE A 59 -3.40 5.52 -11.08
N LYS A 60 -2.20 4.96 -11.00
CA LYS A 60 -1.61 4.17 -12.09
C LYS A 60 -1.82 2.66 -11.88
N GLN A 61 -1.87 2.21 -10.63
CA GLN A 61 -1.88 0.78 -10.29
C GLN A 61 -3.29 0.22 -10.09
N HIS A 62 -4.18 0.45 -11.06
CA HIS A 62 -5.59 0.04 -10.98
C HIS A 62 -5.76 -1.46 -10.70
N LYS A 63 -4.86 -2.33 -11.14
CA LYS A 63 -4.91 -3.78 -10.84
C LYS A 63 -5.01 -4.12 -9.36
N PHE A 64 -4.42 -3.32 -8.47
CA PHE A 64 -4.47 -3.57 -7.03
C PHE A 64 -5.78 -3.11 -6.38
N SER A 65 -6.71 -2.52 -7.14
CA SER A 65 -8.06 -2.25 -6.65
C SER A 65 -9.00 -3.45 -6.76
N GLN A 66 -8.58 -4.53 -7.43
CA GLN A 66 -9.37 -5.75 -7.51
C GLN A 66 -9.24 -6.57 -6.23
N PRO A 67 -10.33 -7.19 -5.75
CA PRO A 67 -10.29 -8.02 -4.56
C PRO A 67 -9.42 -9.26 -4.81
N VAL A 68 -8.52 -9.54 -3.87
CA VAL A 68 -7.76 -10.79 -3.87
C VAL A 68 -8.65 -11.93 -3.35
N PRO A 69 -8.62 -13.11 -3.98
CA PRO A 69 -9.47 -14.23 -3.59
C PRO A 69 -9.09 -14.81 -2.22
N TYR A 70 -7.82 -14.74 -1.85
CA TYR A 70 -7.31 -15.21 -0.58
C TYR A 70 -6.33 -14.20 0.00
N ALA A 71 -6.44 -13.93 1.29
CA ALA A 71 -5.49 -13.10 2.03
C ALA A 71 -4.98 -13.87 3.25
N ILE A 72 -3.67 -13.87 3.45
CA ILE A 72 -3.05 -14.44 4.65
C ILE A 72 -2.58 -13.28 5.51
N TYR A 73 -3.11 -13.18 6.72
CA TYR A 73 -2.63 -12.25 7.73
C TYR A 73 -1.83 -13.05 8.75
N ALA A 74 -0.63 -12.56 9.04
CA ALA A 74 0.30 -13.23 9.93
C ALA A 74 1.00 -12.22 10.84
N ASP A 75 1.33 -12.68 12.03
CA ASP A 75 2.13 -11.92 12.98
C ASP A 75 3.09 -12.83 13.74
N PHE A 76 4.19 -12.27 14.24
CA PHE A 76 5.22 -12.97 14.98
C PHE A 76 5.30 -12.46 16.41
N GLU A 77 5.58 -13.39 17.32
CA GLU A 77 6.04 -13.06 18.66
C GLU A 77 7.56 -13.22 18.72
N ALA A 78 8.21 -12.29 19.41
CA ALA A 78 9.67 -12.31 19.58
C ALA A 78 10.06 -12.11 21.03
N LEU A 79 11.06 -12.88 21.46
CA LEU A 79 11.78 -12.60 22.70
C LEU A 79 12.76 -11.47 22.44
N ILE A 80 12.86 -10.55 23.41
CA ILE A 80 13.77 -9.42 23.35
C ILE A 80 14.96 -9.72 24.23
N GLU A 81 16.13 -9.82 23.63
CA GLU A 81 17.39 -9.98 24.34
C GLU A 81 18.19 -8.68 24.30
N PRO A 82 18.65 -8.16 25.45
CA PRO A 82 19.52 -6.99 25.48
C PRO A 82 20.79 -7.24 24.66
N MET A 83 21.11 -6.31 23.77
CA MET A 83 22.38 -6.36 23.05
C MET A 83 23.39 -5.47 23.76
N GLN A 84 24.44 -6.07 24.28
CA GLN A 84 25.64 -5.34 24.67
C GLN A 84 26.62 -5.43 23.50
N ASN A 85 27.37 -4.35 23.24
CA ASN A 85 28.50 -4.30 22.30
C ASN A 85 28.23 -3.91 20.84
N ILE A 86 27.07 -3.34 20.47
CA ILE A 86 26.88 -2.70 19.16
C ILE A 86 26.42 -1.25 19.34
N PRO A 87 27.23 -0.24 18.96
CA PRO A 87 26.84 1.17 19.03
C PRO A 87 25.54 1.41 18.25
N GLY A 88 24.53 1.99 18.91
CA GLY A 88 23.25 2.32 18.30
C GLY A 88 22.22 1.18 18.21
N LYS A 89 22.52 -0.02 18.73
CA LYS A 89 21.53 -1.11 18.85
C LYS A 89 21.38 -1.53 20.31
N THR A 90 20.14 -1.59 20.79
CA THR A 90 19.83 -1.87 22.21
C THR A 90 19.30 -3.28 22.46
N ALA A 91 18.71 -3.92 21.46
CA ALA A 91 17.98 -5.17 21.62
C ALA A 91 18.00 -6.03 20.35
N SER A 92 18.03 -7.35 20.55
CA SER A 92 17.88 -8.39 19.53
C SER A 92 16.49 -9.00 19.66
N HIS A 93 15.77 -9.13 18.55
CA HIS A 93 14.44 -9.73 18.51
C HIS A 93 14.57 -11.15 17.96
N ILE A 94 14.31 -12.14 18.81
CA ILE A 94 14.39 -13.56 18.47
C ILE A 94 12.98 -14.11 18.31
N PRO A 95 12.54 -14.43 17.09
CA PRO A 95 11.19 -14.96 16.86
C PRO A 95 10.99 -16.28 17.62
N CYS A 96 9.95 -16.34 18.44
CA CYS A 96 9.63 -17.49 19.30
C CYS A 96 8.25 -18.10 18.99
N GLY A 97 7.48 -17.47 18.12
CA GLY A 97 6.21 -17.99 17.64
C GLY A 97 5.62 -17.13 16.53
N TYR A 98 4.57 -17.65 15.92
CA TYR A 98 3.76 -16.90 14.97
C TYR A 98 2.32 -17.37 15.01
N ALA A 99 1.43 -16.53 14.50
CA ALA A 99 0.07 -16.92 14.17
C ALA A 99 -0.26 -16.45 12.76
N TYR A 100 -1.05 -17.23 12.02
CA TYR A 100 -1.66 -16.74 10.79
C TYR A 100 -3.10 -17.23 10.61
N ILE A 101 -3.86 -16.43 9.88
CA ILE A 101 -5.23 -16.72 9.45
C ILE A 101 -5.34 -16.54 7.94
N ILE A 102 -6.15 -17.38 7.30
CA ILE A 102 -6.41 -17.31 5.86
C ILE A 102 -7.85 -16.90 5.65
N ILE A 103 -8.05 -15.70 5.12
CA ILE A 103 -9.35 -15.16 4.77
C ILE A 103 -9.68 -15.54 3.33
N GLY A 104 -10.84 -16.15 3.13
CA GLY A 104 -11.36 -16.56 1.84
C GLY A 104 -12.14 -15.47 1.11
N PRO A 105 -12.69 -15.79 -0.08
CA PRO A 105 -13.40 -14.84 -0.93
C PRO A 105 -14.68 -14.28 -0.31
N ASN A 106 -15.26 -15.02 0.63
CA ASN A 106 -16.46 -14.63 1.40
C ASN A 106 -16.12 -13.76 2.62
N GLY A 107 -14.86 -13.38 2.82
CA GLY A 107 -14.40 -12.64 3.99
C GLY A 107 -14.34 -13.46 5.28
N LEU A 108 -14.55 -14.78 5.21
CA LEU A 108 -14.51 -15.67 6.36
C LEU A 108 -13.19 -16.44 6.41
N SER A 109 -12.82 -16.88 7.60
CA SER A 109 -11.65 -17.73 7.78
C SER A 109 -11.88 -19.09 7.13
N LEU A 110 -10.92 -19.55 6.32
CA LEU A 110 -10.97 -20.88 5.69
C LEU A 110 -10.73 -22.02 6.68
N LYS A 111 -10.02 -21.73 7.78
CA LYS A 111 -9.65 -22.69 8.82
C LYS A 111 -9.44 -21.97 10.15
N PRO A 112 -9.38 -22.69 11.29
CA PRO A 112 -8.95 -22.10 12.55
C PRO A 112 -7.57 -21.45 12.43
N ILE A 113 -7.30 -20.44 13.28
CA ILE A 113 -6.01 -19.75 13.34
C ILE A 113 -4.91 -20.78 13.55
N THR A 114 -3.87 -20.72 12.73
CA THR A 114 -2.70 -21.58 12.89
C THR A 114 -1.71 -20.85 13.78
N VAL A 115 -1.36 -21.46 14.91
CA VAL A 115 -0.41 -20.91 15.88
C VAL A 115 0.77 -21.87 16.02
N TYR A 116 1.97 -21.31 16.03
CA TYR A 116 3.19 -22.03 16.35
C TYR A 116 3.92 -21.31 17.48
N ARG A 117 4.45 -22.08 18.43
CA ARG A 117 5.29 -21.60 19.52
C ARG A 117 6.46 -22.56 19.68
N GLY A 118 7.68 -22.07 19.53
CA GLY A 118 8.87 -22.91 19.55
C GLY A 118 10.07 -22.23 18.92
N SER A 119 11.21 -22.90 19.02
CA SER A 119 12.44 -22.51 18.32
C SER A 119 12.26 -22.63 16.80
N HIS A 120 13.06 -21.91 16.03
CA HIS A 120 12.98 -21.93 14.55
C HIS A 120 11.61 -21.47 14.01
N ALA A 121 10.94 -20.55 14.72
CA ALA A 121 9.63 -20.04 14.34
C ALA A 121 9.60 -19.49 12.91
N VAL A 122 10.69 -18.87 12.45
CA VAL A 122 10.80 -18.35 11.07
C VAL A 122 10.79 -19.47 10.04
N ASP A 123 11.59 -20.52 10.22
CA ASP A 123 11.67 -21.64 9.27
C ASP A 123 10.35 -22.39 9.18
N HIS A 124 9.71 -22.61 10.34
CA HIS A 124 8.40 -23.23 10.41
C HIS A 124 7.31 -22.36 9.77
N PHE A 125 7.40 -21.04 9.93
CA PHE A 125 6.50 -20.08 9.28
C PHE A 125 6.63 -20.13 7.76
N ILE A 126 7.85 -20.00 7.23
CA ILE A 126 8.09 -20.03 5.78
C ILE A 126 7.59 -21.34 5.19
N THR A 127 7.90 -22.47 5.82
CA THR A 127 7.42 -23.79 5.39
C THR A 127 5.89 -23.85 5.37
N SER A 128 5.25 -23.33 6.41
CA SER A 128 3.78 -23.29 6.51
C SER A 128 3.16 -22.42 5.43
N ILE A 129 3.65 -21.20 5.22
CA ILE A 129 3.12 -20.26 4.24
C ILE A 129 3.32 -20.76 2.81
N VAL A 130 4.47 -21.36 2.50
CA VAL A 130 4.71 -21.96 1.18
C VAL A 130 3.71 -23.09 0.90
N ARG A 131 3.46 -23.96 1.89
CA ARG A 131 2.46 -25.03 1.77
C ARG A 131 1.06 -24.48 1.54
N GLU A 132 0.66 -23.45 2.28
CA GLU A 132 -0.64 -22.79 2.08
C GLU A 132 -0.72 -22.14 0.71
N LYS A 133 0.32 -21.43 0.28
CA LYS A 133 0.42 -20.84 -1.06
C LYS A 133 0.24 -21.91 -2.15
N ASP A 134 0.90 -23.06 -2.06
CA ASP A 134 0.77 -24.14 -3.04
C ASP A 134 -0.65 -24.74 -3.06
N ASN A 135 -1.29 -24.88 -1.90
CA ASN A 135 -2.67 -25.36 -1.80
C ASN A 135 -3.66 -24.35 -2.40
N LEU A 136 -3.48 -23.06 -2.15
CA LEU A 136 -4.33 -22.00 -2.69
C LEU A 136 -4.10 -21.82 -4.19
N ALA A 137 -2.85 -21.91 -4.66
CA ALA A 137 -2.51 -21.85 -6.08
C ALA A 137 -3.22 -22.95 -6.88
N LYS A 138 -3.27 -24.19 -6.37
CA LYS A 138 -4.04 -25.28 -7.00
C LYS A 138 -5.52 -24.92 -7.20
N LYS A 139 -6.13 -24.27 -6.22
CA LYS A 139 -7.53 -23.80 -6.32
C LYS A 139 -7.67 -22.70 -7.38
N LEU A 140 -6.75 -21.73 -7.41
CA LEU A 140 -6.78 -20.61 -8.35
C LEU A 140 -6.47 -21.01 -9.80
N HIS A 141 -5.64 -22.03 -10.01
CA HIS A 141 -5.29 -22.55 -11.33
C HIS A 141 -6.33 -23.51 -11.90
N THR A 142 -7.33 -23.91 -11.11
CA THR A 142 -8.46 -24.68 -11.62
C THR A 142 -9.20 -23.84 -12.67
N ILE A 143 -9.34 -24.38 -13.88
CA ILE A 143 -10.05 -23.69 -14.97
C ILE A 143 -11.55 -23.78 -14.69
N THR A 144 -12.11 -22.71 -14.13
CA THR A 144 -13.56 -22.56 -13.98
C THR A 144 -14.17 -21.99 -15.27
N PRO A 145 -15.14 -22.67 -15.90
CA PRO A 145 -15.84 -22.16 -17.07
C PRO A 145 -16.50 -20.81 -16.78
N MET A 146 -16.46 -19.90 -17.76
CA MET A 146 -17.08 -18.59 -17.60
C MET A 146 -18.61 -18.71 -17.69
N HIS A 147 -19.30 -18.16 -16.71
CA HIS A 147 -20.75 -18.04 -16.71
C HIS A 147 -21.16 -16.58 -16.94
N MET A 148 -21.96 -16.34 -17.99
CA MET A 148 -22.51 -15.04 -18.34
C MET A 148 -24.02 -15.15 -18.48
N THR A 149 -24.74 -14.23 -17.86
CA THR A 149 -26.17 -14.01 -18.11
C THR A 149 -26.36 -13.20 -19.40
N THR A 150 -27.59 -13.15 -19.92
CA THR A 150 -27.95 -12.27 -21.04
C THR A 150 -27.58 -10.81 -20.76
N ARG A 151 -27.80 -10.36 -19.52
CA ARG A 151 -27.42 -9.01 -19.08
C ARG A 151 -25.90 -8.79 -19.13
N ASP A 152 -25.11 -9.74 -18.65
CA ASP A 152 -23.64 -9.64 -18.68
C ASP A 152 -23.12 -9.51 -20.12
N LEU A 153 -23.72 -10.25 -21.06
CA LEU A 153 -23.38 -10.18 -22.48
C LEU A 153 -23.71 -8.80 -23.05
N GLU A 154 -24.86 -8.24 -22.72
CA GLU A 154 -25.23 -6.88 -23.13
C GLU A 154 -24.29 -5.83 -22.56
N GLU A 155 -23.99 -5.90 -21.25
CA GLU A 155 -23.07 -4.99 -20.58
C GLU A 155 -21.67 -5.04 -21.23
N PHE A 156 -21.17 -6.24 -21.53
CA PHE A 156 -19.91 -6.44 -22.24
C PHE A 156 -19.94 -5.84 -23.67
N GLN A 157 -21.01 -6.05 -24.42
CA GLN A 157 -21.14 -5.54 -25.79
C GLN A 157 -21.24 -4.01 -25.84
N LYS A 158 -21.95 -3.41 -24.86
CA LYS A 158 -22.13 -1.96 -24.73
C LYS A 158 -20.91 -1.26 -24.10
N ALA A 159 -19.99 -2.00 -23.47
CA ALA A 159 -18.82 -1.42 -22.84
C ALA A 159 -17.88 -0.74 -23.84
N THR A 160 -17.67 0.55 -23.63
CA THR A 160 -16.83 1.43 -24.45
C THR A 160 -15.46 1.69 -23.81
N HIS A 161 -15.41 1.75 -22.48
CA HIS A 161 -14.22 2.03 -21.70
C HIS A 161 -13.89 0.87 -20.76
N CYS A 162 -12.61 0.69 -20.48
CA CYS A 162 -12.12 -0.32 -19.58
C CYS A 162 -12.59 -0.01 -18.16
N ASN A 163 -13.27 -0.94 -17.52
CA ASN A 163 -13.81 -0.70 -16.19
C ASN A 163 -12.72 -0.50 -15.12
N LEU A 164 -11.47 -0.91 -15.41
CA LEU A 164 -10.33 -0.77 -14.50
C LEU A 164 -9.58 0.55 -14.72
N CYS A 165 -8.99 0.78 -15.89
CA CYS A 165 -8.17 1.97 -16.16
C CYS A 165 -8.95 3.15 -16.76
N LYS A 166 -10.25 2.98 -17.02
CA LYS A 166 -11.17 3.99 -17.57
C LYS A 166 -10.83 4.52 -18.97
N LYS A 167 -9.86 3.93 -19.66
CA LYS A 167 -9.49 4.28 -21.05
C LYS A 167 -10.36 3.53 -22.08
N TRP A 168 -10.50 4.08 -23.28
CA TRP A 168 -11.27 3.48 -24.38
C TRP A 168 -10.78 2.07 -24.73
N LEU A 169 -11.70 1.11 -24.90
CA LEU A 169 -11.39 -0.31 -25.17
C LEU A 169 -11.04 -0.57 -26.63
N GLY A 170 -11.80 0.00 -27.57
CA GLY A 170 -11.67 -0.32 -28.99
C GLY A 170 -11.77 -1.83 -29.26
N LYS A 171 -10.78 -2.38 -29.97
CA LYS A 171 -10.71 -3.83 -30.28
C LYS A 171 -10.10 -4.67 -29.14
N ASP A 172 -9.43 -4.05 -28.17
CA ASP A 172 -8.79 -4.72 -27.03
C ASP A 172 -9.79 -4.88 -25.87
N ARG A 173 -10.93 -5.52 -26.16
CA ARG A 173 -12.02 -5.74 -25.19
C ARG A 173 -12.09 -7.20 -24.80
N VAL A 174 -11.64 -7.51 -23.58
CA VAL A 174 -11.64 -8.86 -23.01
C VAL A 174 -12.57 -8.96 -21.81
N ARG A 175 -13.01 -10.19 -21.52
CA ARG A 175 -13.95 -10.52 -20.43
C ARG A 175 -13.16 -10.90 -19.18
N ASP A 176 -13.19 -10.03 -18.17
CA ASP A 176 -12.72 -10.34 -16.83
C ASP A 176 -13.73 -11.27 -16.14
N ARG A 177 -13.21 -12.25 -15.40
CA ARG A 177 -14.03 -13.20 -14.65
C ARG A 177 -13.42 -13.50 -13.30
N ASP A 178 -14.29 -13.89 -12.39
CA ASP A 178 -13.89 -14.54 -11.17
C ASP A 178 -13.32 -15.93 -11.47
N HIS A 179 -12.06 -16.18 -11.12
CA HIS A 179 -11.40 -17.47 -11.34
C HIS A 179 -11.98 -18.60 -10.46
N LEU A 180 -12.63 -18.27 -9.34
CA LEU A 180 -13.22 -19.24 -8.43
C LEU A 180 -14.67 -19.57 -8.81
N SER A 181 -15.49 -18.55 -9.08
CA SER A 181 -16.92 -18.76 -9.40
C SER A 181 -17.22 -18.85 -10.90
N GLY A 182 -16.28 -18.45 -11.77
CA GLY A 182 -16.50 -18.35 -13.21
C GLY A 182 -17.36 -17.16 -13.62
N LYS A 183 -17.90 -16.39 -12.66
CA LYS A 183 -18.81 -15.27 -12.92
C LYS A 183 -18.07 -14.15 -13.66
N TYR A 184 -18.68 -13.64 -14.73
CA TYR A 184 -18.20 -12.43 -15.40
C TYR A 184 -18.21 -11.23 -14.45
N ARG A 185 -17.16 -10.41 -14.53
CA ARG A 185 -16.98 -9.22 -13.69
C ARG A 185 -17.14 -7.93 -14.48
N GLN A 186 -16.45 -7.81 -15.61
CA GLN A 186 -16.33 -6.54 -16.33
C GLN A 186 -15.60 -6.68 -17.67
N ALA A 187 -15.69 -5.64 -18.50
CA ALA A 187 -14.95 -5.50 -19.75
C ALA A 187 -13.65 -4.74 -19.49
N LEU A 188 -12.51 -5.35 -19.83
CA LEU A 188 -11.18 -4.80 -19.60
C LEU A 188 -10.33 -4.81 -20.87
N HIS A 189 -9.22 -4.06 -20.86
CA HIS A 189 -8.09 -4.29 -21.76
C HIS A 189 -7.38 -5.59 -21.40
N ASN A 190 -6.72 -6.24 -22.35
CA ASN A 190 -5.96 -7.46 -22.08
C ASN A 190 -4.88 -7.23 -21.01
N LYS A 191 -4.15 -6.11 -21.09
CA LYS A 191 -3.17 -5.70 -20.06
C LYS A 191 -3.76 -5.42 -18.68
N CYS A 192 -5.06 -5.14 -18.61
CA CYS A 192 -5.79 -4.90 -17.36
C CYS A 192 -6.35 -6.21 -16.79
N ASN A 193 -6.37 -7.28 -17.57
CA ASN A 193 -6.94 -8.58 -17.27
C ASN A 193 -5.81 -9.63 -17.14
N LEU A 194 -4.91 -9.40 -16.19
CA LEU A 194 -3.74 -10.24 -15.90
C LEU A 194 -3.92 -10.99 -14.58
#